data_AF-A0A2V3VRQ2-F1
#
_entry.id   AF-A0A2V3VRQ2-F1
#
_cell.length_a   1.000
_cell.length_b   1.000
_cell.length_c   1.000
_cell.angle_alpha   90.00
_cell.angle_beta   90.00
_cell.angle_gamma   90.00
#
_symmetry.space_group_name_H-M   'P 1'
#
loop_
_entity.id
_entity.type
_entity.pdbx_description
1 polymer ?
#
loop_
_entity_poly.entity_id
_entity_poly.type
_entity_poly.pdbx_seq_one_letter_code
_entity_poly.pdbx_strand_id
1 'polypeptide(L)' 'MYEARQLLEQGNTNVTETAMLVGYHNLSHFASRFRKTFGYNPSEVLKRDFAFPHELLTK' A
#
# COMPACT_ATOMS: atom_id res chain seq x y z
N MET A 1 3.19 -8.44 -7.10
CA MET A 1 2.97 -8.47 -5.63
C MET A 1 4.19 -7.95 -4.87
N TYR A 2 5.40 -8.43 -5.15
CA TYR A 2 6.62 -7.89 -4.53
C TYR A 2 6.82 -6.40 -4.83
N GLU A 3 6.63 -5.98 -6.08
CA GLU A 3 6.66 -4.55 -6.46
C GLU A 3 5.63 -3.72 -5.68
N ALA A 4 4.38 -4.20 -5.54
CA ALA A 4 3.35 -3.54 -4.74
C ALA A 4 3.79 -3.37 -3.28
N ARG A 5 4.46 -4.36 -2.70
CA ARG A 5 5.01 -4.28 -1.35
C ARG A 5 6.12 -3.23 -1.27
N GLN A 6 7.04 -3.20 -2.24
CA GLN A 6 8.12 -2.21 -2.27
C GLN A 6 7.58 -0.78 -2.37
N LEU A 7 6.56 -0.54 -3.19
CA LEU A 7 5.90 0.76 -3.32
C LEU A 7 5.24 1.21 -2.00
N LEU A 8 4.57 0.29 -1.30
CA LEU A 8 3.97 0.56 0.01
C LEU A 8 5.03 0.79 1.10
N GLU A 9 6.13 0.04 1.08
CA GLU A 9 7.24 0.18 2.04
C GLU A 9 8.03 1.48 1.82
N GLN A 10 8.05 2.02 0.60
CA GLN A 10 8.65 3.34 0.33
C GLN A 10 7.83 4.50 0.89
N GLY A 11 6.56 4.29 1.26
CA GLY A 11 5.69 5.32 1.82
C GLY A 11 5.21 6.40 0.83
N ASN A 12 5.66 6.35 -0.43
CA ASN A 12 5.32 7.35 -1.46
C ASN A 12 3.95 7.13 -2.10
N THR A 13 3.30 5.99 -1.84
CA THR A 13 2.02 5.64 -2.46
C THR A 13 1.09 4.98 -1.45
N ASN A 14 -0.20 5.28 -1.54
CA ASN A 14 -1.22 4.60 -0.74
C ASN A 14 -1.64 3.25 -1.37
N VAL A 15 -2.50 2.49 -0.67
CA VAL A 15 -2.99 1.17 -1.13
C VAL A 15 -3.68 1.24 -2.49
N THR A 16 -4.47 2.29 -2.72
CA THR A 16 -5.23 2.48 -3.96
C THR A 16 -4.30 2.80 -5.13
N GLU A 17 -3.37 3.73 -4.95
CA GLU A 17 -2.34 4.08 -5.94
C GLU A 17 -1.47 2.89 -6.28
N THR A 18 -0.98 2.17 -5.26
CA THR A 18 -0.19 0.95 -5.45
C THR A 18 -0.95 -0.08 -6.29
N ALA A 19 -2.22 -0.31 -5.96
CA ALA A 19 -3.04 -1.27 -6.70
C ALA A 19 -3.17 -0.87 -8.17
N MET A 20 -3.39 0.42 -8.45
CA MET A 20 -3.47 0.93 -9.82
C MET A 20 -2.13 0.80 -10.56
N LEU A 21 -1.01 1.16 -9.91
CA LEU A 21 0.34 1.08 -10.49
C LEU A 21 0.72 -0.35 -10.90
N VAL A 22 0.33 -1.34 -10.10
CA VAL A 22 0.61 -2.76 -10.38
C VAL A 22 -0.49 -3.45 -11.21
N GLY A 23 -1.39 -2.68 -11.83
CA GLY A 23 -2.36 -3.16 -12.82
C GLY A 23 -3.67 -3.71 -12.26
N TYR A 24 -4.05 -3.38 -11.03
CA TYR A 24 -5.34 -3.77 -10.44
C TYR A 24 -6.36 -2.64 -10.51
N HIS A 25 -7.47 -2.91 -11.21
CA HIS A 25 -8.66 -2.05 -11.17
C HIS A 25 -9.60 -2.37 -10.00
N ASN A 26 -9.46 -3.57 -9.40
CA ASN A 26 -10.28 -4.00 -8.27
C ASN A 26 -9.43 -4.12 -7.01
N LEU A 27 -9.66 -3.20 -6.07
CA LEU A 27 -8.94 -3.11 -4.80
C LEU A 27 -9.14 -4.34 -3.90
N SER A 28 -10.34 -4.92 -3.88
CA SER A 28 -10.62 -6.13 -3.09
C SER A 28 -9.85 -7.33 -3.63
N HIS A 29 -9.74 -7.46 -4.96
CA HIS A 29 -8.93 -8.53 -5.57
C HIS A 29 -7.44 -8.32 -5.29
N PHE A 30 -6.96 -7.08 -5.40
CA PHE A 30 -5.59 -6.73 -5.02
C PHE A 30 -5.29 -7.08 -3.56
N ALA A 31 -6.09 -6.60 -2.61
CA ALA A 31 -5.89 -6.83 -1.18
C ALA A 31 -5.93 -8.32 -0.83
N SER A 32 -6.86 -9.07 -1.43
CA SER A 32 -6.95 -10.53 -1.25
C SER A 32 -5.70 -11.25 -1.76
N ARG A 33 -5.20 -10.88 -2.96
CA ARG A 33 -3.97 -11.45 -3.53
C ARG A 33 -2.73 -11.08 -2.72
N PHE A 34 -2.64 -9.82 -2.28
CA PHE A 34 -1.56 -9.32 -1.43
C PHE A 34 -1.51 -10.10 -0.12
N ARG A 35 -2.64 -10.21 0.58
CA ARG A 35 -2.75 -10.97 1.84
C ARG A 35 -2.42 -12.45 1.65
N LYS A 36 -2.87 -13.08 0.56
CA LYS A 36 -2.49 -14.47 0.24
C LYS A 36 -1.00 -14.65 0.00
N THR A 37 -0.31 -13.61 -0.47
CA THR A 37 1.13 -13.65 -0.78
C THR A 37 2.00 -13.39 0.45
N PHE A 38 1.60 -12.44 1.31
CA PHE A 38 2.45 -11.97 2.42
C PHE A 38 1.91 -12.29 3.82
N GLY A 39 0.66 -12.75 3.94
CA GLY A 39 0.03 -13.08 5.21
C GLY A 39 -0.66 -11.91 5.94
N TYR A 40 -0.49 -10.67 5.46
CA TYR A 40 -1.06 -9.46 6.06
C TYR A 40 -1.66 -8.51 5.00
N ASN A 41 -2.49 -7.56 5.40
CA ASN A 41 -3.13 -6.62 4.46
C ASN A 41 -2.15 -5.52 3.99
N PRO A 42 -2.30 -4.99 2.76
CA PRO A 42 -1.45 -3.91 2.26
C PRO A 42 -1.52 -2.63 3.13
N SER A 43 -2.66 -2.37 3.80
CA SER A 43 -2.81 -1.25 4.73
C SER A 43 -1.96 -1.38 6.01
N GLU A 44 -1.57 -2.59 6.38
CA GLU A 44 -0.70 -2.84 7.54
C GLU A 44 0.75 -2.43 7.27
N VAL A 45 1.18 -2.43 6.00
CA VAL A 45 2.49 -1.89 5.59
C VAL A 45 2.55 -0.40 5.87
N LEU A 46 1.52 0.34 5.46
CA LEU A 46 1.45 1.79 5.63
C LEU A 46 1.33 2.21 7.09
N LYS A 47 0.56 1.47 7.90
CA LYS A 47 0.42 1.75 9.35
C LYS A 47 1.75 1.72 10.11
N ARG A 48 2.80 1.14 9.54
CA ARG A 48 4.13 1.10 10.14
C ARG A 48 4.89 2.44 10.01
N ASP A 49 4.55 3.28 9.03
CA ASP A 49 5.13 4.63 8.83
C ASP A 49 4.21 5.76 9.32
N PHE A 50 2.88 5.57 9.29
CA PHE A 50 1.91 6.56 9.77
C PHE A 50 1.88 6.76 11.31
N ALA A 51 2.89 6.31 12.05
CA ALA A 51 3.17 6.81 13.39
C ALA A 51 3.58 8.30 13.38
N PHE A 52 3.85 8.89 12.21
CA PHE A 52 3.96 10.33 12.03
C PHE A 52 3.12 10.80 10.83
N PRO A 53 2.19 11.74 11.02
CA PRO A 53 1.30 12.20 9.96
C PRO A 53 2.06 13.00 8.91
N HIS A 54 1.84 12.66 7.63
CA HIS A 54 2.22 13.46 6.47
C HIS A 54 1.30 14.69 6.33
N GLU A 55 1.12 15.45 7.42
CA GLU A 55 0.36 16.71 7.45
C GLU A 55 1.26 17.91 7.82
N LEU A 56 2.56 17.84 7.49
CA LEU A 56 3.50 18.97 7.61
C LEU A 56 4.07 19.43 6.26
N LEU A 57 3.29 19.39 5.18
CA LEU A 57 3.71 20.00 3.90
C LEU A 57 2.56 20.47 3.00
N THR A 58 1.59 21.18 3.59
CA THR A 58 0.83 22.21 2.85
C THR A 58 0.52 23.37 3.81
N LYS A 59 1.37 24.39 3.70
CA LYS A 59 1.31 25.75 4.27
C LYS A 59 1.66 25.95 5.74
#